data_AF-A0A6P6VGW6-F1
#
_entry.id   AF-A0A6P6VGW6-F1
#
_cell.length_a   1.000
_cell.length_b   1.000
_cell.length_c   1.000
_cell.angle_alpha   90.00
_cell.angle_beta   90.00
_cell.angle_gamma   90.00
#
_symmetry.space_group_name_H-M   'P 1'
#
loop_
_entity.id
_entity.type
_entity.pdbx_description
1 polymer ?
#
loop_
_entity_poly.entity_id
_entity_poly.type
_entity_poly.pdbx_seq_one_letter_code
_entity_poly.pdbx_strand_id
1 'polypeptide(L)'
;LDQFCYSCLCLYLCHHGYCYYLALAAKKEDVIPPVPILTRYSKEGGIKALVKKELRDPRQPDVKRSTDYSALTTPTVCVQLNTLYYAISQLNKLEDSIWERWTRKNYHDKSIRRPTEENLRSSTQKETFDGSRKDINAAINRVCEFTGTKIIFWDLRESFIDNLYKPTVSQCRFETLIDQLDLVLNQLCDKIVEQLRDRVVTGLLQASLDGLLRVILDGGPSRIFTLADAKLLEEDVEVLKEFFISGGDGLPRGGVENQVAGVRQVIKLLGYEVSSSRTLCSKECC
;
A
#
# COMPACT_ATOMS: atom_id res chain seq x y z
N LEU A 1 16.78 -27.04 30.93
CA LEU A 1 16.15 -25.75 30.60
C LEU A 1 16.83 -25.09 29.40
N ASP A 2 18.07 -25.47 29.08
CA ASP A 2 18.90 -24.77 28.09
C ASP A 2 18.45 -24.97 26.64
N GLN A 3 17.93 -26.14 26.27
CA GLN A 3 17.56 -26.43 24.88
C GLN A 3 16.31 -25.66 24.40
N PHE A 4 15.45 -25.21 25.32
CA PHE A 4 14.28 -24.38 25.01
C PHE A 4 14.68 -22.91 24.82
N CYS A 5 15.60 -22.41 25.63
CA CYS A 5 16.13 -21.05 25.49
C CYS A 5 16.91 -20.86 24.18
N TYR A 6 17.74 -21.83 23.77
CA TYR A 6 18.47 -21.74 22.50
C TYR A 6 17.55 -21.76 21.28
N SER A 7 16.46 -22.54 21.32
CA SER A 7 15.46 -22.59 20.24
C SER A 7 14.69 -21.27 20.09
N CYS A 8 14.25 -20.69 21.21
CA CYS A 8 13.59 -19.38 21.22
C CYS A 8 14.52 -18.24 20.81
N LEU A 9 15.77 -18.24 21.27
CA LEU A 9 16.75 -17.19 20.94
C LEU A 9 17.18 -17.25 19.47
N CYS A 10 17.32 -18.46 18.91
CA CYS A 10 17.71 -18.66 17.51
C CYS A 10 16.56 -18.31 16.55
N LEU A 11 15.31 -18.61 16.91
CA LEU A 11 14.13 -18.11 16.20
C LEU A 11 14.01 -16.59 16.34
N TYR A 12 14.12 -16.01 17.54
CA TYR A 12 14.03 -14.56 17.73
C TYR A 12 15.07 -13.79 16.91
N LEU A 13 16.32 -14.25 16.87
CA LEU A 13 17.40 -13.64 16.07
C LEU A 13 17.22 -13.85 14.56
N CYS A 14 16.77 -15.03 14.13
CA CYS A 14 16.52 -15.31 12.72
C CYS A 14 15.25 -14.59 12.21
N HIS A 15 14.22 -14.45 13.04
CA HIS A 15 12.95 -13.82 12.71
C HIS A 15 13.05 -12.28 12.70
N HIS A 16 13.73 -11.70 13.68
CA HIS A 16 13.96 -10.24 13.73
C HIS A 16 14.96 -9.81 12.66
N GLY A 17 15.98 -10.62 12.36
CA GLY A 17 16.96 -10.37 11.30
C GLY A 17 16.38 -10.51 9.89
N TYR A 18 15.66 -11.61 9.60
CA TYR A 18 15.12 -11.91 8.26
C TYR A 18 13.88 -11.08 7.91
N CYS A 19 12.96 -10.82 8.86
CA CYS A 19 11.83 -9.91 8.63
C CYS A 19 12.30 -8.45 8.51
N TYR A 20 13.35 -8.04 9.23
CA TYR A 20 13.96 -6.72 9.06
C TYR A 20 14.64 -6.61 7.68
N TYR A 21 15.41 -7.62 7.25
CA TYR A 21 16.07 -7.64 5.94
C TYR A 21 15.07 -7.64 4.76
N LEU A 22 13.95 -8.38 4.88
CA LEU A 22 12.90 -8.43 3.86
C LEU A 22 12.05 -7.14 3.83
N ALA A 23 11.78 -6.53 4.99
CA ALA A 23 11.06 -5.25 5.07
C ALA A 23 11.95 -4.03 4.70
N LEU A 24 13.27 -4.16 4.78
CA LEU A 24 14.23 -3.09 4.48
C LEU A 24 14.49 -2.87 2.99
N ALA A 25 14.24 -3.86 2.14
CA ALA A 25 14.69 -3.80 0.75
C ALA A 25 13.93 -2.77 -0.09
N ALA A 26 12.81 -2.21 0.40
CA ALA A 26 11.99 -1.33 -0.43
C ALA A 26 11.13 -0.36 0.39
N LYS A 27 11.65 0.85 0.63
CA LYS A 27 10.86 1.92 1.24
C LYS A 27 9.85 2.48 0.23
N LYS A 28 8.62 2.76 0.68
CA LYS A 28 7.51 3.29 -0.15
C LYS A 28 7.92 4.61 -0.83
N GLU A 29 8.66 5.43 -0.11
CA GLU A 29 9.11 6.77 -0.52
C GLU A 29 10.08 6.75 -1.71
N ASP A 30 10.77 5.64 -1.94
CA ASP A 30 11.73 5.52 -3.05
C ASP A 30 11.06 5.14 -4.38
N VAL A 31 9.83 4.62 -4.36
CA VAL A 31 9.05 4.22 -5.54
C VAL A 31 8.13 5.35 -6.00
N ILE A 32 7.61 6.13 -5.05
CA ILE A 32 6.73 7.26 -5.32
C ILE A 32 7.56 8.34 -6.05
N PRO A 33 7.20 8.76 -7.28
CA PRO A 33 7.94 9.82 -7.95
C PRO A 33 7.93 11.11 -7.10
N PRO A 34 8.91 12.01 -7.23
CA PRO A 34 8.86 13.28 -6.52
C PRO A 34 7.64 14.10 -6.96
N VAL A 35 7.01 14.80 -6.02
CA VAL A 35 5.88 15.71 -6.33
C VAL A 35 6.40 16.76 -7.33
N PRO A 36 5.70 17.00 -8.45
CA PRO A 36 6.11 18.05 -9.39
C PRO A 36 6.18 19.40 -8.68
N ILE A 37 7.19 20.20 -9.00
CA ILE A 37 7.38 21.52 -8.41
C ILE A 37 6.14 22.35 -8.75
N LEU A 38 5.41 22.80 -7.73
CA LEU A 38 4.22 23.65 -7.89
C LEU A 38 4.63 24.95 -8.59
N THR A 39 4.52 25.01 -9.91
CA THR A 39 4.64 26.26 -10.67
C THR A 39 3.35 27.06 -10.49
N ARG A 40 3.18 27.63 -9.29
CA ARG A 40 2.12 28.60 -9.04
C ARG A 40 2.32 29.77 -9.99
N TYR A 41 1.25 30.16 -10.68
CA TYR A 41 1.18 31.39 -11.46
C TYR A 41 1.42 32.58 -10.51
N SER A 42 2.62 33.18 -10.56
CA SER A 42 2.84 34.49 -9.93
C SER A 42 2.40 35.54 -10.93
N LYS A 43 1.24 36.14 -10.69
CA LYS A 43 0.81 37.34 -11.41
C LYS A 43 1.32 38.57 -10.66
N GLU A 44 2.64 38.72 -10.56
CA GLU A 44 3.26 39.95 -10.08
C GLU A 44 4.57 40.17 -10.85
N GLY A 45 4.67 41.38 -11.39
CA GLY A 45 5.57 41.71 -12.48
C GLY A 45 7.04 41.78 -12.12
N GLY A 46 7.85 41.71 -13.18
CA GLY A 46 9.07 42.50 -13.28
C GLY A 46 10.37 41.92 -12.70
N ILE A 47 11.17 41.38 -13.62
CA ILE A 47 12.61 41.64 -13.78
C ILE A 47 13.63 40.81 -12.95
N LYS A 48 14.31 39.94 -13.71
CA LYS A 48 15.75 39.56 -13.74
C LYS A 48 16.36 38.84 -12.53
N ALA A 49 16.60 37.54 -12.74
CA ALA A 49 17.97 36.99 -12.64
C ALA A 49 18.07 35.71 -13.47
N LEU A 50 18.82 35.81 -14.58
CA LEU A 50 19.38 34.66 -15.29
C LEU A 50 20.37 33.95 -14.35
N VAL A 51 19.90 32.91 -13.67
CA VAL A 51 20.77 31.80 -13.31
C VAL A 51 20.24 30.63 -14.10
N LYS A 52 20.98 30.26 -15.14
CA LYS A 52 20.80 29.04 -15.92
C LYS A 52 21.10 27.85 -15.00
N LYS A 53 20.24 27.62 -14.02
CA LYS A 53 20.22 26.38 -13.24
C LYS A 53 19.65 25.37 -14.22
N GLU A 54 20.50 24.49 -14.71
CA GLU A 54 20.07 23.39 -15.58
C GLU A 54 18.81 22.78 -14.98
N LEU A 55 17.70 22.94 -15.71
CA LEU A 55 16.45 22.27 -15.41
C LEU A 55 16.74 20.79 -15.63
N ARG A 56 17.12 20.11 -14.54
CA ARG A 56 17.24 18.66 -14.51
C ARG A 56 15.90 18.12 -14.94
N ASP A 57 15.88 17.46 -16.10
CA ASP A 57 14.69 16.89 -16.68
C ASP A 57 14.01 15.96 -15.66
N PRO A 58 12.76 16.23 -15.22
CA PRO A 58 12.04 15.37 -14.29
C PRO A 58 11.74 13.97 -14.88
N ARG A 59 12.05 13.75 -16.17
CA ARG A 59 11.95 12.44 -16.83
C ARG A 59 13.06 11.46 -16.47
N GLN A 60 14.10 11.87 -15.73
CA GLN A 60 15.13 10.92 -15.30
C GLN A 60 14.87 10.41 -13.87
N PRO A 61 14.41 9.16 -13.69
CA PRO A 61 14.61 8.50 -12.40
C PRO A 61 16.12 8.46 -12.13
N ASP A 62 16.54 8.72 -10.89
CA ASP A 62 17.94 8.60 -10.51
C ASP A 62 18.45 7.20 -10.94
N VAL A 63 19.34 7.18 -11.93
CA VAL A 63 19.79 5.97 -12.64
C VAL A 63 20.47 4.95 -11.70
N LYS A 64 20.93 5.40 -10.52
CA LYS A 64 21.48 4.53 -9.47
C LYS A 64 20.43 3.91 -8.54
N ARG A 65 19.22 4.50 -8.44
CA ARG A 65 18.11 4.02 -7.60
C ARG A 65 17.22 3.02 -8.34
N SER A 66 17.12 3.11 -9.66
CA SER A 66 16.28 2.20 -10.46
C SER A 66 16.74 0.74 -10.46
N THR A 67 18.04 0.49 -10.24
CA THR A 67 18.63 -0.85 -10.36
C THR A 67 18.17 -1.80 -9.25
N ASP A 68 18.09 -1.35 -8.00
CA ASP A 68 17.69 -2.20 -6.86
C ASP A 68 16.18 -2.53 -6.86
N TYR A 69 15.32 -1.61 -7.30
CA TYR A 69 13.86 -1.84 -7.37
C TYR A 69 13.42 -2.60 -8.62
N SER A 70 14.21 -2.53 -9.70
CA SER A 70 14.03 -3.41 -10.87
C SER A 70 14.25 -4.88 -10.51
N ALA A 71 15.09 -5.18 -9.51
CA ALA A 71 15.34 -6.55 -9.05
C ALA A 71 14.19 -7.13 -8.20
N LEU A 72 13.40 -6.27 -7.52
CA LEU A 72 12.22 -6.67 -6.74
C LEU A 72 10.99 -6.91 -7.63
N THR A 73 11.13 -7.76 -8.65
CA THR A 73 10.04 -8.08 -9.58
C THR A 73 8.79 -8.58 -8.84
N THR A 74 7.60 -8.40 -9.41
CA THR A 74 6.33 -8.91 -8.85
C THR A 74 6.42 -10.38 -8.41
N PRO A 75 7.03 -11.30 -9.19
CA PRO A 75 7.33 -12.67 -8.72
C PRO A 75 8.14 -12.74 -7.42
N THR A 76 9.21 -11.95 -7.31
CA THR A 76 10.07 -11.91 -6.11
C THR A 76 9.25 -11.52 -4.88
N VAL A 77 8.39 -10.52 -5.01
CA VAL A 77 7.54 -10.04 -3.91
C VAL A 77 6.46 -11.07 -3.53
N CYS A 78 5.87 -11.76 -4.52
CA CYS A 78 4.94 -12.86 -4.27
C CYS A 78 5.59 -14.00 -3.48
N VAL A 79 6.82 -14.38 -3.84
CA VAL A 79 7.59 -15.42 -3.11
C VAL A 79 7.87 -14.97 -1.67
N GLN A 80 8.21 -13.70 -1.46
CA GLN A 80 8.41 -13.14 -0.11
C GLN A 80 7.14 -13.24 0.73
N LEU A 81 5.99 -12.85 0.19
CA LEU A 81 4.69 -12.94 0.87
C LEU A 81 4.34 -14.39 1.24
N ASN A 82 4.50 -15.32 0.29
CA ASN A 82 4.25 -16.73 0.53
C ASN A 82 5.20 -17.31 1.60
N THR A 83 6.45 -16.86 1.61
CA THR A 83 7.45 -17.27 2.63
C THR A 83 7.07 -16.75 4.02
N LEU A 84 6.63 -15.49 4.13
CA LEU A 84 6.15 -14.92 5.40
C LEU A 84 4.91 -15.65 5.91
N TYR A 85 3.99 -16.00 5.00
CA TYR A 85 2.81 -16.80 5.35
C TYR A 85 3.18 -18.24 5.76
N TYR A 86 4.17 -18.85 5.10
CA TYR A 86 4.68 -20.13 5.56
C TYR A 86 5.28 -20.03 6.97
N ALA A 87 6.05 -18.97 7.26
CA ALA A 87 6.63 -18.74 8.58
C ALA A 87 5.56 -18.63 9.68
N ILE A 88 4.46 -17.90 9.45
CA ILE A 88 3.37 -17.83 10.44
C ILE A 88 2.70 -19.20 10.66
N SER A 89 2.53 -19.99 9.59
CA SER A 89 1.97 -21.35 9.70
C SER A 89 2.88 -22.27 10.52
N GLN A 90 4.20 -22.20 10.32
CA GLN A 90 5.16 -23.00 11.09
C GLN A 90 5.24 -22.56 12.54
N LEU A 91 5.12 -21.25 12.82
CA LEU A 91 5.08 -20.73 14.18
C LEU A 91 3.89 -21.31 14.96
N ASN A 92 2.71 -21.36 14.34
CA ASN A 92 1.52 -21.95 14.96
C ASN A 92 1.71 -23.45 15.26
N LYS A 93 2.24 -24.23 14.29
CA LYS A 93 2.51 -25.67 14.49
C LYS A 93 3.54 -25.92 15.60
N LEU A 94 4.54 -25.06 15.72
CA LEU A 94 5.53 -25.14 16.78
C LEU A 94 4.90 -24.85 18.14
N GLU A 95 4.08 -23.80 18.24
CA GLU A 95 3.33 -23.46 19.46
C GLU A 95 2.45 -24.63 19.92
N ASP A 96 1.71 -25.24 18.99
CA ASP A 96 0.88 -26.43 19.25
C ASP A 96 1.72 -27.64 19.73
N SER A 97 2.84 -27.93 19.07
CA SER A 97 3.71 -29.06 19.45
C SER A 97 4.37 -28.87 20.82
N ILE A 98 4.78 -27.64 21.14
CA ILE A 98 5.31 -27.28 22.47
C ILE A 98 4.22 -27.51 23.52
N TRP A 99 3.00 -27.04 23.25
CA TRP A 99 1.88 -27.18 24.16
C TRP A 99 1.50 -28.65 24.40
N GLU A 100 1.47 -29.47 23.35
CA GLU A 100 1.21 -30.91 23.44
C GLU A 100 2.26 -31.64 24.30
N ARG A 101 3.55 -31.37 24.06
CA ARG A 101 4.63 -31.98 24.85
C ARG A 101 4.61 -31.54 26.30
N TRP A 102 4.29 -30.26 26.56
CA TRP A 102 4.24 -29.70 27.89
C TRP A 102 3.07 -30.27 28.70
N THR A 103 1.87 -30.35 28.11
CA THR A 103 0.69 -30.97 28.75
C THR A 103 0.90 -32.45 29.04
N ARG A 104 1.52 -33.21 28.13
CA ARG A 104 1.87 -34.62 28.34
C ARG A 104 2.83 -34.82 29.51
N LYS A 105 3.84 -33.95 29.65
CA LYS A 105 4.81 -33.99 30.76
C LYS A 105 4.18 -33.60 32.10
N ASN A 106 3.35 -32.56 32.13
CA ASN A 106 2.67 -32.13 33.35
C ASN A 106 1.66 -33.16 33.85
N TYR A 107 1.01 -33.91 32.95
CA TYR A 107 0.14 -35.02 33.35
C TYR A 107 0.91 -36.11 34.10
N HIS A 108 2.15 -36.38 33.67
CA HIS A 108 3.01 -37.38 34.32
C HIS A 108 3.52 -36.92 35.70
N ASP A 109 3.75 -35.61 35.87
CA ASP A 109 4.25 -35.01 37.12
C ASP A 109 3.13 -34.83 38.18
N LYS A 110 1.90 -34.57 37.73
CA LYS A 110 0.69 -34.51 38.60
C LYS A 110 0.32 -35.84 39.25
N SER A 111 0.76 -36.95 38.68
CA SER A 111 0.65 -38.26 39.34
C SER A 111 1.50 -38.36 40.61
N ILE A 112 2.44 -37.45 40.85
CA ILE A 112 3.43 -37.55 41.93
C ILE A 112 3.31 -36.39 42.94
N ARG A 113 2.68 -35.24 42.63
CA ARG A 113 2.60 -34.10 43.57
C ARG A 113 1.24 -33.39 43.61
N ARG A 114 0.84 -33.00 44.84
CA ARG A 114 -0.45 -32.35 45.20
C ARG A 114 -0.63 -30.99 44.51
N PRO A 115 -1.88 -30.59 44.19
CA PRO A 115 -2.16 -29.43 43.36
C PRO A 115 -2.23 -28.14 44.20
N THR A 116 -1.26 -27.25 44.07
CA THR A 116 -1.43 -25.86 44.50
C THR A 116 -0.60 -24.95 43.58
N GLU A 117 -1.24 -23.92 43.00
CA GLU A 117 -0.68 -22.81 42.20
C GLU A 117 -0.46 -22.93 40.68
N GLU A 118 -1.01 -23.93 39.97
CA GLU A 118 -0.75 -24.05 38.51
C GLU A 118 -1.68 -23.25 37.57
N ASN A 119 -2.86 -22.80 38.03
CA ASN A 119 -3.88 -22.24 37.13
C ASN A 119 -3.57 -20.85 36.56
N LEU A 120 -2.60 -20.12 37.14
CA LEU A 120 -2.22 -18.78 36.67
C LEU A 120 -1.11 -18.79 35.61
N ARG A 121 -0.35 -19.89 35.49
CA ARG A 121 0.78 -20.01 34.53
C ARG A 121 0.37 -20.59 33.17
N SER A 122 -0.78 -21.25 33.10
CA SER A 122 -1.26 -21.91 31.88
C SER A 122 -1.79 -20.92 30.84
N SER A 123 -2.38 -19.79 31.26
CA SER A 123 -2.87 -18.75 30.37
C SER A 123 -1.74 -17.93 29.76
N THR A 124 -0.74 -17.54 30.55
CA THR A 124 0.41 -16.72 30.09
C THR A 124 1.29 -17.45 29.07
N GLN A 125 1.30 -18.79 29.05
CA GLN A 125 2.13 -19.57 28.13
C GLN A 125 1.53 -19.74 26.73
N LYS A 126 0.21 -19.65 26.57
CA LYS A 126 -0.44 -19.77 25.24
C LYS A 126 -0.29 -18.53 24.36
N GLU A 127 0.32 -17.47 24.91
CA GLU A 127 0.60 -16.21 24.23
C GLU A 127 2.10 -16.02 23.97
N THR A 128 2.92 -17.06 24.19
CA THR A 128 4.40 -16.97 24.14
C THR A 128 4.91 -16.47 22.77
N PHE A 129 4.20 -16.77 21.68
CA PHE A 129 4.58 -16.35 20.32
C PHE A 129 3.74 -15.19 19.76
N ASP A 130 2.92 -14.52 20.58
CA ASP A 130 2.03 -13.46 20.09
C ASP A 130 2.79 -12.27 19.49
N GLY A 131 3.92 -11.89 20.08
CA GLY A 131 4.80 -10.85 19.54
C GLY A 131 5.31 -11.18 18.13
N SER A 132 5.86 -12.38 17.94
CA SER A 132 6.33 -12.84 16.62
C SER A 132 5.19 -12.92 15.60
N ARG A 133 3.99 -13.37 15.99
CA ARG A 133 2.81 -13.38 15.11
C ARG A 133 2.44 -11.96 14.66
N LYS A 134 2.47 -10.99 15.58
CA LYS A 134 2.22 -9.58 15.26
C LYS A 134 3.27 -9.01 14.31
N ASP A 135 4.55 -9.27 14.55
CA ASP A 135 5.64 -8.78 13.71
C ASP A 135 5.59 -9.36 12.28
N ILE A 136 5.29 -10.65 12.15
CA ILE A 136 5.10 -11.28 10.83
C ILE A 136 3.93 -10.66 10.09
N ASN A 137 2.78 -10.50 10.76
CA ASN A 137 1.61 -9.88 10.13
C ASN A 137 1.88 -8.43 9.73
N ALA A 138 2.62 -7.68 10.54
CA ALA A 138 3.04 -6.32 10.19
C ALA A 138 3.97 -6.31 8.97
N ALA A 139 4.91 -7.26 8.87
CA ALA A 139 5.76 -7.42 7.69
C ALA A 139 4.94 -7.77 6.45
N ILE A 140 4.00 -8.71 6.54
CA ILE A 140 3.08 -9.06 5.45
C ILE A 140 2.33 -7.81 4.97
N ASN A 141 1.72 -7.05 5.89
CA ASN A 141 0.96 -5.85 5.53
C ASN A 141 1.82 -4.80 4.82
N ARG A 142 3.06 -4.58 5.30
CA ARG A 142 4.01 -3.65 4.64
C ARG A 142 4.37 -4.11 3.23
N VAL A 143 4.61 -5.41 3.04
CA VAL A 143 4.93 -5.95 1.72
C VAL A 143 3.72 -5.85 0.78
N CYS A 144 2.50 -6.10 1.26
CA CYS A 144 1.27 -5.89 0.48
C CYS A 144 1.12 -4.42 0.03
N GLU A 145 1.28 -3.46 0.95
CA GLU A 145 1.21 -2.03 0.65
C GLU A 145 2.29 -1.60 -0.36
N PHE A 146 3.52 -2.08 -0.15
CA PHE A 146 4.63 -1.83 -1.06
C PHE A 146 4.35 -2.40 -2.46
N THR A 147 3.78 -3.61 -2.55
CA THR A 147 3.44 -4.25 -3.82
C THR A 147 2.48 -3.40 -4.63
N GLY A 148 1.39 -2.93 -4.00
CA GLY A 148 0.43 -2.03 -4.63
C GLY A 148 1.10 -0.72 -5.09
N THR A 149 1.91 -0.12 -4.22
CA THR A 149 2.64 1.12 -4.54
C THR A 149 3.57 0.93 -5.73
N LYS A 150 4.35 -0.16 -5.76
CA LYS A 150 5.22 -0.49 -6.90
C LYS A 150 4.42 -0.63 -8.19
N ILE A 151 3.33 -1.40 -8.17
CA ILE A 151 2.51 -1.60 -9.36
C ILE A 151 2.03 -0.26 -9.92
N ILE A 152 1.45 0.61 -9.09
CA ILE A 152 0.84 1.86 -9.57
C ILE A 152 1.89 2.91 -9.95
N PHE A 153 2.89 3.12 -9.11
CA PHE A 153 3.84 4.23 -9.27
C PHE A 153 5.08 3.88 -10.09
N TRP A 154 5.33 2.59 -10.33
CA TRP A 154 6.46 2.12 -11.13
C TRP A 154 6.01 1.36 -12.38
N ASP A 155 5.29 0.25 -12.21
CA ASP A 155 4.97 -0.64 -13.34
C ASP A 155 3.92 -0.03 -14.28
N LEU A 156 2.88 0.61 -13.73
CA LEU A 156 1.83 1.32 -14.45
C LEU A 156 2.06 2.84 -14.48
N ARG A 157 3.28 3.30 -14.22
CA ARG A 157 3.58 4.74 -14.12
C ARG A 157 3.15 5.51 -15.37
N GLU A 158 3.50 5.01 -16.54
CA GLU A 158 3.23 5.70 -17.79
C GLU A 158 1.72 5.84 -18.04
N SER A 159 0.96 4.76 -17.90
CA SER A 159 -0.49 4.76 -18.13
C SER A 159 -1.25 5.48 -17.02
N PHE A 160 -0.96 5.14 -15.75
CA PHE A 160 -1.69 5.62 -14.58
C PHE A 160 -1.24 7.03 -14.17
N ILE A 161 0.06 7.26 -13.96
CA ILE A 161 0.56 8.52 -13.37
C ILE A 161 0.83 9.59 -14.44
N ASP A 162 1.34 9.23 -15.60
CA ASP A 162 1.79 10.20 -16.61
C ASP A 162 0.69 10.57 -17.64
N ASN A 163 -0.22 9.63 -17.96
CA ASN A 163 -1.19 9.79 -19.06
C ASN A 163 -2.67 9.90 -18.64
N LEU A 164 -3.07 9.38 -17.46
CA LEU A 164 -4.47 9.48 -17.01
C LEU A 164 -4.93 10.95 -16.97
N TYR A 165 -6.12 11.24 -17.53
CA TYR A 165 -6.74 12.57 -17.66
C TYR A 165 -5.98 13.61 -18.49
N LYS A 166 -5.00 13.20 -19.30
CA LYS A 166 -4.25 14.11 -20.16
C LYS A 166 -4.83 14.15 -21.59
N PRO A 167 -5.18 15.31 -22.16
CA PRO A 167 -5.15 16.65 -21.56
C PRO A 167 -6.39 16.97 -20.71
N THR A 168 -7.51 16.25 -20.91
CA THR A 168 -8.78 16.43 -20.19
C THR A 168 -9.34 15.09 -19.72
N VAL A 169 -10.19 15.12 -18.70
CA VAL A 169 -10.85 13.91 -18.15
C VAL A 169 -11.68 13.19 -19.21
N SER A 170 -12.47 13.95 -19.99
CA SER A 170 -13.31 13.40 -21.06
C SER A 170 -12.57 12.66 -22.18
N GLN A 171 -11.30 12.97 -22.42
CA GLN A 171 -10.50 12.35 -23.48
C GLN A 171 -9.75 11.10 -23.03
N CYS A 172 -9.30 11.08 -21.77
CA CYS A 172 -8.53 9.97 -21.21
C CYS A 172 -9.12 9.54 -19.88
N ARG A 173 -10.18 8.73 -19.96
CA ARG A 173 -10.93 8.24 -18.79
C ARG A 173 -10.26 7.06 -18.10
N PHE A 174 -10.61 6.85 -16.83
CA PHE A 174 -10.05 5.80 -16.00
C PHE A 174 -10.32 4.39 -16.53
N GLU A 175 -11.44 4.15 -17.23
CA GLU A 175 -11.83 2.85 -17.77
C GLU A 175 -10.71 2.22 -18.63
N THR A 176 -9.88 3.04 -19.27
CA THR A 176 -8.73 2.58 -20.07
C THR A 176 -7.66 1.82 -19.27
N LEU A 177 -7.65 1.97 -17.94
CA LEU A 177 -6.73 1.28 -17.03
C LEU A 177 -7.29 -0.04 -16.48
N ILE A 178 -8.58 -0.32 -16.67
CA ILE A 178 -9.23 -1.50 -16.09
C ILE A 178 -8.61 -2.80 -16.60
N ASP A 179 -8.39 -2.92 -17.91
CA ASP A 179 -7.75 -4.11 -18.49
C ASP A 179 -6.31 -4.31 -17.98
N GLN A 180 -5.60 -3.21 -17.70
CA GLN A 180 -4.24 -3.27 -17.16
C GLN A 180 -4.24 -3.71 -15.69
N LEU A 181 -5.16 -3.18 -14.89
CA LEU A 181 -5.34 -3.58 -13.50
C LEU A 181 -5.79 -5.04 -13.39
N ASP A 182 -6.70 -5.48 -14.25
CA ASP A 182 -7.17 -6.88 -14.30
C ASP A 182 -6.02 -7.83 -14.64
N LEU A 183 -5.22 -7.52 -15.66
CA LEU A 183 -4.04 -8.31 -16.01
C LEU A 183 -3.07 -8.42 -14.83
N VAL A 184 -2.82 -7.32 -14.12
CA VAL A 184 -1.92 -7.32 -12.96
C VAL A 184 -2.50 -8.14 -11.81
N LEU A 185 -3.79 -7.99 -11.50
CA LEU A 185 -4.46 -8.76 -10.46
C LEU A 185 -4.43 -10.25 -10.75
N ASN A 186 -4.69 -10.66 -11.99
CA ASN A 186 -4.64 -12.06 -12.42
C ASN A 186 -3.23 -12.65 -12.20
N GLN A 187 -2.18 -11.94 -12.64
CA GLN A 187 -0.79 -12.40 -12.45
C GLN A 187 -0.36 -12.47 -10.98
N LEU A 188 -0.87 -11.56 -10.17
CA LEU A 188 -0.58 -11.47 -8.74
C LEU A 188 -1.30 -12.59 -7.97
N CYS A 189 -2.61 -12.73 -8.16
CA CYS A 189 -3.44 -13.72 -7.46
C CYS A 189 -3.15 -15.17 -7.87
N ASP A 190 -2.58 -15.40 -9.06
CA ASP A 190 -2.08 -16.70 -9.51
C ASP A 190 -0.87 -17.18 -8.68
N LYS A 191 -0.01 -16.23 -8.24
CA LYS A 191 1.24 -16.55 -7.53
C LYS A 191 1.12 -16.49 -6.01
N ILE A 192 0.11 -15.81 -5.48
CA ILE A 192 -0.06 -15.58 -4.06
C ILE A 192 -1.04 -16.59 -3.46
N VAL A 193 -0.70 -17.10 -2.27
CA VAL A 193 -1.59 -17.99 -1.50
C VAL A 193 -2.92 -17.30 -1.19
N GLU A 194 -4.01 -18.07 -1.24
CA GLU A 194 -5.38 -17.58 -1.14
C GLU A 194 -5.63 -16.66 0.07
N GLN A 195 -5.05 -17.00 1.23
CA GLN A 195 -5.24 -16.26 2.49
C GLN A 195 -4.63 -14.85 2.49
N LEU A 196 -3.78 -14.53 1.51
CA LEU A 196 -3.17 -13.22 1.36
C LEU A 196 -3.81 -12.39 0.25
N ARG A 197 -4.67 -12.97 -0.61
CA ARG A 197 -5.25 -12.28 -1.77
C ARG A 197 -5.91 -10.97 -1.38
N ASP A 198 -6.85 -11.00 -0.43
CA ASP A 198 -7.54 -9.80 0.04
C ASP A 198 -6.58 -8.72 0.54
N ARG A 199 -5.50 -9.11 1.24
CA ARG A 199 -4.53 -8.14 1.77
C ARG A 199 -3.76 -7.45 0.66
N VAL A 200 -3.37 -8.19 -0.37
CA VAL A 200 -2.58 -7.64 -1.48
C VAL A 200 -3.47 -6.82 -2.42
N VAL A 201 -4.68 -7.30 -2.71
CA VAL A 201 -5.69 -6.56 -3.48
C VAL A 201 -6.07 -5.27 -2.74
N THR A 202 -6.20 -5.31 -1.42
CA THR A 202 -6.39 -4.10 -0.60
C THR A 202 -5.23 -3.13 -0.73
N GLY A 203 -3.98 -3.61 -0.68
CA GLY A 203 -2.80 -2.77 -0.90
C GLY A 203 -2.77 -2.12 -2.30
N LEU A 204 -3.24 -2.85 -3.33
CA LEU A 204 -3.37 -2.30 -4.69
C LEU A 204 -4.49 -1.27 -4.80
N LEU A 205 -5.65 -1.50 -4.16
CA LEU A 205 -6.72 -0.51 -4.07
C LEU A 205 -6.22 0.78 -3.42
N GLN A 206 -5.55 0.68 -2.27
CA GLN A 206 -4.97 1.85 -1.57
C GLN A 206 -4.03 2.62 -2.49
N ALA A 207 -3.10 1.92 -3.14
CA ALA A 207 -2.16 2.55 -4.06
C ALA A 207 -2.86 3.18 -5.29
N SER A 208 -3.94 2.58 -5.78
CA SER A 208 -4.72 3.11 -6.91
C SER A 208 -5.43 4.42 -6.52
N LEU A 209 -5.97 4.47 -5.30
CA LEU A 209 -6.60 5.68 -4.75
C LEU A 209 -5.56 6.78 -4.47
N ASP A 210 -4.40 6.43 -3.91
CA ASP A 210 -3.26 7.35 -3.73
C ASP A 210 -2.77 7.89 -5.08
N GLY A 211 -2.66 7.01 -6.09
CA GLY A 211 -2.30 7.37 -7.46
C GLY A 211 -3.31 8.32 -8.10
N LEU A 212 -4.60 8.05 -7.93
CA LEU A 212 -5.67 8.89 -8.45
C LEU A 212 -5.66 10.27 -7.81
N LEU A 213 -5.55 10.36 -6.48
CA LEU A 213 -5.40 11.62 -5.76
C LEU A 213 -4.21 12.41 -6.24
N ARG A 214 -3.07 11.74 -6.47
CA ARG A 214 -1.88 12.38 -7.00
C ARG A 214 -2.09 12.93 -8.41
N VAL A 215 -2.74 12.19 -9.30
CA VAL A 215 -3.05 12.66 -10.66
C VAL A 215 -3.97 13.89 -10.60
N ILE A 216 -4.92 13.90 -9.69
CA ILE A 216 -5.91 14.98 -9.54
C ILE A 216 -5.28 16.24 -8.91
N LEU A 217 -4.50 16.09 -7.84
CA LEU A 217 -3.96 17.21 -7.05
C LEU A 217 -2.60 17.69 -7.55
N ASP A 218 -1.74 16.76 -7.96
CA ASP A 218 -0.34 16.99 -8.34
C ASP A 218 -0.08 16.62 -9.82
N GLY A 219 -1.13 16.64 -10.64
CA GLY A 219 -1.09 16.20 -12.05
C GLY A 219 -0.22 17.04 -12.99
N GLY A 220 0.36 18.15 -12.52
CA GLY A 220 1.20 19.05 -13.32
C GLY A 220 0.42 19.83 -14.38
N PRO A 221 1.10 20.70 -15.15
CA PRO A 221 0.44 21.65 -16.07
C PRO A 221 -0.14 21.00 -17.34
N SER A 222 0.07 19.69 -17.55
CA SER A 222 -0.42 18.97 -18.72
C SER A 222 -1.89 18.56 -18.60
N ARG A 223 -2.51 18.74 -17.43
CA ARG A 223 -3.89 18.39 -17.14
C ARG A 223 -4.68 19.64 -16.84
N ILE A 224 -5.88 19.73 -17.41
CA ILE A 224 -6.78 20.85 -17.19
C ILE A 224 -8.07 20.30 -16.59
N PHE A 225 -8.29 20.60 -15.30
CA PHE A 225 -9.51 20.25 -14.60
C PHE A 225 -10.47 21.45 -14.54
N THR A 226 -11.73 21.18 -14.77
CA THR A 226 -12.85 22.12 -14.71
C THR A 226 -13.91 21.62 -13.72
N LEU A 227 -14.82 22.50 -13.29
CA LEU A 227 -15.90 22.12 -12.38
C LEU A 227 -16.80 21.01 -12.98
N ALA A 228 -16.93 20.98 -14.31
CA ALA A 228 -17.72 19.97 -15.01
C ALA A 228 -17.10 18.57 -14.93
N ASP A 229 -15.78 18.46 -14.73
CA ASP A 229 -15.08 17.19 -14.66
C ASP A 229 -15.36 16.45 -13.35
N ALA A 230 -15.84 17.12 -12.30
CA ALA A 230 -16.16 16.50 -11.02
C ALA A 230 -17.15 15.32 -11.16
N LYS A 231 -18.12 15.43 -12.08
CA LYS A 231 -19.06 14.35 -12.37
C LYS A 231 -18.36 13.14 -13.02
N LEU A 232 -17.47 13.39 -13.98
CA LEU A 232 -16.74 12.34 -14.70
C LEU A 232 -15.74 11.64 -13.76
N LEU A 233 -15.08 12.39 -12.88
CA LEU A 233 -14.18 11.83 -11.86
C LEU A 233 -14.94 10.96 -10.85
N GLU A 234 -16.15 11.35 -10.45
CA GLU A 234 -16.99 10.54 -9.56
C GLU A 234 -17.45 9.24 -10.23
N GLU A 235 -17.79 9.28 -11.52
CA GLU A 235 -18.07 8.09 -12.33
C GLU A 235 -16.85 7.17 -12.39
N ASP A 236 -15.65 7.72 -12.62
CA ASP A 236 -14.40 6.95 -12.69
C ASP A 236 -14.03 6.31 -11.35
N VAL A 237 -14.31 6.98 -10.23
CA VAL A 237 -14.17 6.40 -8.89
C VAL A 237 -15.19 5.28 -8.64
N GLU A 238 -16.41 5.39 -9.15
CA GLU A 238 -17.40 4.32 -9.08
C GLU A 238 -16.93 3.09 -9.87
N VAL A 239 -16.39 3.28 -11.06
CA VAL A 239 -15.79 2.21 -11.86
C VAL A 239 -14.67 1.52 -11.09
N LEU A 240 -13.74 2.27 -10.51
CA LEU A 240 -12.65 1.72 -9.70
C LEU A 240 -13.17 0.92 -8.50
N LYS A 241 -14.20 1.43 -7.82
CA LYS A 241 -14.82 0.76 -6.67
C LYS A 241 -15.44 -0.56 -7.09
N GLU A 242 -16.29 -0.55 -8.11
CA GLU A 242 -16.98 -1.77 -8.57
C GLU A 242 -16.01 -2.79 -9.15
N PHE A 243 -14.92 -2.35 -9.78
CA PHE A 243 -13.82 -3.23 -10.21
C PHE A 243 -13.23 -4.04 -9.04
N PHE A 244 -12.90 -3.38 -7.92
CA PHE A 244 -12.33 -4.09 -6.76
C PHE A 244 -13.34 -4.91 -5.97
N ILE A 245 -14.64 -4.57 -6.03
CA ILE A 245 -15.71 -5.41 -5.46
C ILE A 245 -15.98 -6.63 -6.35
N SER A 246 -15.84 -6.48 -7.67
CA SER A 246 -16.02 -7.52 -8.69
C SER A 246 -17.33 -8.31 -8.51
N GLY A 247 -18.46 -7.62 -8.30
CA GLY A 247 -19.76 -8.26 -8.12
C GLY A 247 -19.91 -9.13 -6.87
N GLY A 248 -18.97 -9.07 -5.93
CA GLY A 248 -18.93 -9.88 -4.72
C GLY A 248 -17.84 -10.94 -4.68
N ASP A 249 -17.16 -11.19 -5.82
CA ASP A 249 -16.04 -12.14 -5.91
C ASP A 249 -14.69 -11.49 -5.55
N GLY A 250 -14.66 -10.17 -5.38
CA GLY A 250 -13.48 -9.39 -5.00
C GLY A 250 -13.44 -9.04 -3.51
N LEU A 251 -13.07 -7.79 -3.20
CA LEU A 251 -12.96 -7.30 -1.84
C LEU A 251 -14.33 -7.07 -1.17
N PRO A 252 -14.41 -7.17 0.17
CA PRO A 252 -15.63 -6.83 0.91
C PRO A 252 -16.05 -5.38 0.69
N ARG A 253 -17.30 -5.18 0.25
CA ARG A 253 -17.87 -3.87 -0.09
C ARG A 253 -17.66 -2.79 0.97
N GLY A 254 -17.87 -3.11 2.24
CA GLY A 254 -17.66 -2.16 3.34
C GLY A 254 -16.22 -1.68 3.49
N GLY A 255 -15.24 -2.55 3.21
CA GLY A 255 -13.82 -2.21 3.23
C GLY A 255 -13.43 -1.28 2.08
N VAL A 256 -13.98 -1.51 0.89
CA VAL A 256 -13.72 -0.68 -0.30
C VAL A 256 -14.37 0.70 -0.15
N GLU A 257 -15.64 0.76 0.27
CA GLU A 257 -16.38 2.03 0.43
C GLU A 257 -15.69 2.99 1.40
N ASN A 258 -15.17 2.45 2.52
CA ASN A 258 -14.44 3.25 3.51
C ASN A 258 -13.17 3.88 2.94
N GLN A 259 -12.43 3.18 2.08
CA GLN A 259 -11.21 3.71 1.47
C GLN A 259 -11.51 4.75 0.40
N VAL A 260 -12.54 4.49 -0.41
CA VAL A 260 -12.97 5.37 -1.50
C VAL A 260 -13.54 6.70 -0.96
N ALA A 261 -14.11 6.71 0.26
CA ALA A 261 -14.73 7.89 0.86
C ALA A 261 -13.84 9.14 0.87
N GLY A 262 -12.53 8.99 1.13
CA GLY A 262 -11.59 10.11 1.14
C GLY A 262 -11.43 10.76 -0.24
N VAL A 263 -11.33 9.95 -1.29
CA VAL A 263 -11.19 10.43 -2.68
C VAL A 263 -12.46 11.14 -3.15
N ARG A 264 -13.64 10.59 -2.85
CA ARG A 264 -14.92 11.24 -3.17
C ARG A 264 -15.06 12.62 -2.54
N GLN A 265 -14.58 12.79 -1.31
CA GLN A 265 -14.60 14.11 -0.66
C GLN A 265 -13.73 15.13 -1.41
N VAL A 266 -12.55 14.72 -1.87
CA VAL A 266 -11.67 15.57 -2.69
C VAL A 266 -12.33 15.94 -4.02
N ILE A 267 -12.93 14.97 -4.72
CA ILE A 267 -13.65 15.21 -5.99
C ILE A 267 -14.83 16.16 -5.78
N LYS A 268 -15.59 15.96 -4.70
CA LYS A 268 -16.70 16.85 -4.33
C LYS A 268 -16.20 18.28 -4.09
N LEU A 269 -15.02 18.45 -3.47
CA LEU A 269 -14.40 19.76 -3.29
C LEU A 269 -14.00 20.42 -4.63
N LEU A 270 -13.57 19.65 -5.62
CA LEU A 270 -13.28 20.15 -6.97
C LEU A 270 -14.54 20.61 -7.70
N GLY A 271 -15.70 20.03 -7.40
CA GLY A 271 -16.99 20.39 -8.00
C GLY A 271 -17.64 21.63 -7.39
N TYR A 272 -17.12 22.18 -6.28
CA TYR A 272 -17.65 23.41 -5.72
C TYR A 272 -17.09 24.64 -6.43
N GLU A 273 -17.97 25.57 -6.81
CA GLU A 273 -17.53 26.94 -7.06
C GLU A 273 -16.89 27.48 -5.79
N VAL A 274 -15.60 27.85 -5.87
CA VAL A 274 -15.00 28.75 -4.88
C VAL A 274 -15.71 30.08 -5.02
N SER A 275 -16.82 30.23 -4.30
CA SER A 275 -17.57 31.47 -4.15
C SER A 275 -16.82 32.38 -3.17
N SER A 276 -15.61 32.80 -3.55
CA SER A 276 -14.96 34.00 -3.01
C SER A 276 -13.84 34.47 -3.93
N SER A 277 -13.89 35.77 -4.25
CA SER A 277 -12.87 36.59 -4.93
C SER A 277 -12.87 36.74 -6.47
N ARG A 278 -13.95 36.40 -7.22
CA ARG A 278 -14.12 36.94 -8.59
C ARG A 278 -15.04 38.17 -8.69
N THR A 279 -15.74 38.55 -7.63
CA THR A 279 -16.71 39.66 -7.67
C THR A 279 -16.22 40.99 -7.08
N LEU A 280 -14.93 41.10 -6.69
CA LEU A 280 -14.36 42.34 -6.15
C LEU A 280 -13.37 43.05 -7.09
N CYS A 281 -13.04 42.50 -8.26
CA CYS A 281 -12.05 43.10 -9.17
C CYS A 281 -12.64 43.80 -10.41
N SER A 282 -13.96 44.04 -10.46
CA SER A 282 -14.58 44.80 -11.57
C SER A 282 -15.43 46.00 -11.11
N LYS A 283 -15.29 46.44 -9.85
CA LYS A 283 -15.95 47.67 -9.38
C LYS A 283 -15.01 48.73 -8.80
N GLU A 284 -13.71 48.51 -8.84
CA GLU A 284 -12.72 49.55 -8.50
C GLU A 284 -11.61 49.58 -9.56
N CYS A 285 -11.99 49.95 -10.78
CA CYS A 285 -11.12 50.66 -11.70
C CYS A 285 -12.01 51.72 -12.35
N CYS A 286 -11.71 52.98 -12.04
CA CYS A 286 -12.32 54.16 -12.63
C CYS A 286 -12.35 54.12 -14.16
#